data_AF-A0A147K7Q0-F1
#
_entry.id   AF-A0A147K7Q0-F1
#
_cell.length_a   1.000
_cell.length_b   1.000
_cell.length_c   1.000
_cell.angle_alpha   90.00
_cell.angle_beta   90.00
_cell.angle_gamma   90.00
#
_symmetry.space_group_name_H-M   'P 1'
#
loop_
_entity.id
_entity.type
_entity.pdbx_description
1 polymer ?
#
loop_
_entity_poly.entity_id
_entity_poly.type
_entity_poly.pdbx_seq_one_letter_code
_entity_poly.pdbx_strand_id
1 'polypeptide(L)' 'MWFSGEEPDFRTINRFRAERMKAVIYETYFSIIDLLKEEGYIQLKDYFLDGTKIEANVNKYTFVLRKLTERYD' A
#
# COMPACT_ATOMS: atom_id res chain seq x y z
N MET A 1 13.60 -17.09 -4.99
CA MET A 1 13.15 -15.70 -4.88
C MET A 1 12.95 -15.28 -3.42
N TRP A 2 12.13 -15.93 -2.58
CA TRP A 2 12.22 -15.70 -1.11
C TRP A 2 13.32 -16.57 -0.47
N PHE A 3 13.43 -17.84 -0.88
CA PHE A 3 14.46 -18.77 -0.38
C PHE A 3 15.85 -18.61 -1.03
N SER A 4 16.06 -17.61 -1.89
CA SER A 4 17.35 -17.45 -2.61
C SER A 4 18.27 -16.38 -2.01
N GLY A 5 17.92 -15.78 -0.86
CA GLY A 5 18.74 -14.75 -0.21
C GLY A 5 18.77 -13.41 -0.93
N GLU A 6 17.94 -13.21 -1.97
CA GLU A 6 17.80 -11.92 -2.65
C GLU A 6 16.57 -11.19 -2.14
N GLU A 7 16.72 -9.90 -1.83
CA GLU A 7 15.63 -9.04 -1.40
C GLU A 7 14.80 -8.62 -2.63
N PRO A 8 13.53 -9.08 -2.75
CA PRO A 8 12.72 -8.75 -3.91
C PRO A 8 12.39 -7.26 -3.94
N ASP A 9 12.50 -6.65 -5.11
CA ASP A 9 12.15 -5.26 -5.31
C ASP A 9 10.64 -5.00 -5.11
N PHE A 10 10.28 -3.74 -4.91
CA PHE A 10 8.87 -3.34 -4.69
C PHE A 10 7.95 -3.79 -5.84
N ARG A 11 8.47 -3.83 -7.08
CA ARG A 11 7.72 -4.24 -8.28
C ARG A 11 7.39 -5.72 -8.24
N THR A 12 8.34 -6.54 -7.83
CA THR A 12 8.21 -8.00 -7.72
C THR A 12 7.19 -8.35 -6.65
N ILE A 13 7.24 -7.69 -5.49
CA ILE A 13 6.26 -7.89 -4.42
C ILE A 13 4.86 -7.49 -4.90
N ASN A 14 4.72 -6.33 -5.56
CA ASN A 14 3.43 -5.87 -6.07
C ASN A 14 2.87 -6.79 -7.16
N ARG A 15 3.70 -7.25 -8.09
CA ARG A 15 3.29 -8.22 -9.12
C ARG A 15 2.80 -9.51 -8.50
N PHE A 16 3.52 -10.03 -7.51
CA PHE A 16 3.11 -11.23 -6.79
C PHE A 16 1.75 -11.05 -6.10
N ARG A 17 1.53 -9.92 -5.41
CA ARG A 17 0.25 -9.59 -4.78
C ARG A 17 -0.89 -9.49 -5.80
N ALA A 18 -0.65 -8.82 -6.93
CA ALA A 18 -1.67 -8.56 -7.95
C ALA A 18 -2.02 -9.78 -8.81
N GLU A 19 -1.05 -10.63 -9.12
CA GLU A 19 -1.24 -11.76 -10.03
C GLU A 19 -1.44 -13.08 -9.30
N ARG A 20 -0.58 -13.38 -8.31
CA ARG A 20 -0.53 -14.71 -7.68
C ARG A 20 -1.42 -14.81 -6.44
N MET A 21 -1.50 -13.75 -5.65
CA MET A 21 -2.31 -13.74 -4.42
C MET A 21 -3.73 -13.23 -4.63
N LYS A 22 -4.13 -12.83 -5.83
CA LYS A 22 -5.39 -12.10 -6.08
C LYS A 22 -6.63 -12.77 -5.48
N ALA A 23 -6.69 -14.10 -5.51
CA ALA A 23 -7.82 -14.87 -4.98
C ALA A 23 -7.86 -14.91 -3.44
N VAL A 24 -6.70 -14.87 -2.77
CA VAL A 24 -6.56 -15.16 -1.33
C VAL A 24 -6.07 -13.97 -0.50
N ILE A 25 -5.71 -12.86 -1.15
CA ILE A 25 -5.06 -11.72 -0.50
C ILE A 25 -5.96 -11.11 0.59
N TYR A 26 -7.27 -11.04 0.36
CA TYR A 26 -8.22 -10.52 1.33
C TYR A 26 -8.40 -11.46 2.52
N GLU A 27 -8.60 -12.76 2.27
CA GLU A 27 -8.71 -13.76 3.34
C GLU A 27 -7.47 -13.74 4.23
N THR A 28 -6.28 -13.78 3.62
CA THR A 28 -5.01 -13.73 4.34
C THR A 28 -4.87 -12.44 5.14
N TYR A 29 -5.27 -11.31 4.56
CA TYR A 29 -5.23 -10.01 5.23
C TYR A 29 -6.15 -9.99 6.46
N PHE A 30 -7.39 -10.45 6.34
CA PHE A 30 -8.32 -10.50 7.47
C PHE A 30 -7.84 -11.45 8.57
N SER A 31 -7.29 -12.62 8.22
CA SER A 31 -6.73 -13.54 9.21
C SER A 31 -5.60 -12.90 10.04
N ILE A 32 -4.76 -12.07 9.42
CA ILE A 32 -3.71 -11.34 10.15
C ILE A 32 -4.32 -10.29 11.08
N ILE A 33 -5.33 -9.57 10.62
CA ILE A 33 -6.03 -8.56 11.43
C ILE A 33 -6.73 -9.20 12.62
N ASP A 34 -7.39 -10.34 12.42
CA ASP A 34 -8.05 -11.08 13.48
C ASP A 34 -7.04 -11.57 14.52
N LEU A 35 -5.90 -12.12 14.09
CA LEU A 35 -4.82 -12.53 14.99
C LEU A 35 -4.31 -11.34 15.83
N LEU A 36 -4.05 -10.19 15.20
CA LEU A 36 -3.57 -9.00 15.89
C LEU A 36 -4.60 -8.45 16.88
N LYS A 37 -5.89 -8.62 16.58
CA LYS A 37 -6.98 -8.23 17.47
C LYS A 37 -7.08 -9.18 18.67
N GLU A 38 -6.98 -10.49 18.44
CA GLU A 38 -7.00 -11.51 19.49
C GLU A 38 -5.85 -11.32 20.48
N GLU A 39 -4.66 -11.04 19.98
CA GLU A 39 -3.47 -10.73 20.77
C GLU A 39 -3.49 -9.33 21.41
N GLY A 40 -4.54 -8.53 21.15
CA GLY A 40 -4.74 -7.21 21.75
C GLY A 40 -3.80 -6.12 21.23
N TYR A 41 -3.07 -6.36 20.14
CA TYR A 41 -2.17 -5.37 19.52
C TYR A 41 -2.92 -4.26 18.78
N ILE A 42 -4.14 -4.53 18.30
CA ILE A 42 -4.97 -3.54 17.61
C ILE A 42 -6.35 -3.43 18.24
N GLN A 43 -6.84 -2.20 18.33
CA GLN A 43 -8.23 -1.90 18.68
C GLN A 43 -8.91 -1.37 17.41
N LEU A 44 -9.83 -2.15 16.83
CA LEU A 44 -10.60 -1.78 15.63
C LEU A 44 -11.64 -0.66 15.88
N LYS A 45 -11.42 0.17 16.90
CA LYS A 45 -12.37 1.19 17.38
C LYS A 45 -12.16 2.52 16.66
N ASP A 46 -10.90 2.85 16.36
CA ASP A 46 -10.52 4.14 15.81
C ASP A 46 -9.89 3.95 14.42
N TYR A 47 -10.59 4.40 13.39
CA TYR A 47 -10.06 4.44 12.03
C TYR A 47 -9.28 5.74 11.84
N PHE A 48 -7.95 5.66 12.02
CA PHE A 48 -7.05 6.78 11.75
C PHE A 48 -6.82 6.92 10.24
N LEU A 49 -7.68 7.71 9.59
CA LEU A 49 -7.44 8.14 8.23
C LEU A 49 -6.35 9.21 8.23
N ASP A 50 -5.14 8.83 7.83
CA ASP A 50 -4.04 9.76 7.66
C ASP A 50 -4.40 10.81 6.60
N GLY A 51 -4.58 12.06 7.04
CA GLY A 51 -4.95 13.19 6.21
C GLY A 51 -3.97 13.43 5.06
N THR A 52 -2.72 12.98 5.18
CA THR A 52 -1.70 13.09 4.13
C THR A 52 -2.08 12.33 2.85
N LYS A 53 -2.83 11.22 2.94
CA LYS A 53 -3.32 10.50 1.75
C LYS A 53 -4.47 11.21 1.04
N ILE A 54 -5.32 11.89 1.79
CA ILE A 54 -6.38 12.73 1.22
C ILE A 54 -5.72 13.92 0.50
N GLU A 55 -4.80 14.62 1.16
CA GLU A 55 -4.13 15.79 0.57
C GLU A 55 -3.32 15.46 -0.68
N ALA A 56 -2.66 14.30 -0.72
CA ALA A 56 -1.94 13.82 -1.90
C ALA A 56 -2.90 13.56 -3.09
N ASN A 57 -4.10 13.03 -2.82
CA ASN A 57 -5.10 12.75 -3.85
C ASN A 57 -5.93 13.98 -4.25
N VAL A 58 -5.93 15.04 -3.43
CA VAL A 58 -6.63 16.32 -3.69
C VAL A 58 -5.98 17.12 -4.84
N ASN A 59 -4.94 16.59 -5.51
CA ASN A 59 -4.33 17.24 -6.67
C ASN A 59 -3.86 18.69 -6.36
N LYS A 60 -3.51 18.94 -5.10
CA LYS A 60 -3.07 20.25 -4.64
C LYS A 60 -1.73 20.66 -5.28
N TYR A 61 -0.98 19.73 -5.87
CA TYR A 61 0.32 20.00 -6.52
C TYR A 61 0.33 19.75 -8.03
N THR A 62 -0.82 19.46 -8.65
CA THR A 62 -0.91 19.20 -10.10
C THR A 62 -0.39 20.37 -10.93
N PHE A 63 -0.60 21.61 -10.45
CA PHE A 63 -0.11 22.83 -11.09
C PHE A 63 1.43 22.93 -11.07
N VAL A 64 2.10 22.40 -10.05
CA VAL A 64 3.57 22.39 -9.95
C VAL A 64 4.15 21.40 -10.94
N LEU A 65 3.54 20.21 -11.03
CA LEU A 65 4.00 19.16 -11.95
C LEU A 65 3.86 19.59 -13.40
N ARG A 66 2.72 20.17 -13.79
CA ARG A 66 2.47 20.65 -15.15
C ARG A 66 3.50 21.68 -15.61
N LYS A 67 3.89 22.61 -14.74
CA LYS A 67 4.91 23.65 -15.03
C LYS A 67 6.34 23.08 -15.13
N LEU A 68 6.58 21.87 -14.64
CA LEU A 68 7.85 21.17 -14.82
C LEU A 68 7.84 20.39 -16.14
N THR A 69 6.73 19.73 -16.49
CA THR A 69 6.60 19.01 -17.76
C THR A 69 6.69 19.95 -18.97
N GLU A 70 6.01 21.10 -18.92
CA GLU A 70 6.05 22.14 -19.97
C GLU A 70 7.44 22.80 -20.16
N ARG A 71 8.39 22.56 -19.25
CA ARG A 71 9.78 23.09 -19.35
C ARG A 71 10.76 22.13 -20.01
N TYR A 72 10.36 20.87 -20.16
CA TYR A 72 11.19 19.81 -20.76
C TYR A 72 10.70 19.39 -22.16
N ASP A 73 9.55 19.91 -22.61
CA ASP A 73 9.11 19.92 -24.01
C ASP A 73 9.69 21.13 -24.75
#